data_AF-A0A1H5NWW9-F1
#
_entry.id   AF-A0A1H5NWW9-F1
#
_cell.length_a   1.000
_cell.length_b   1.000
_cell.length_c   1.000
_cell.angle_alpha   90.00
_cell.angle_beta   90.00
_cell.angle_gamma   90.00
#
_symmetry.space_group_name_H-M   'P 1'
#
loop_
_entity.id
_entity.type
_entity.pdbx_description
1 polymer ?
#
loop_
_entity_poly.entity_id
_entity_poly.type
_entity_poly.pdbx_seq_one_letter_code
_entity_poly.pdbx_strand_id
1 'polypeptide(L)' 'MAECWFAMTLGQAKAIIVREWLALPAEERATESQALAFAMKVADRFQFRSLGGRYQIIKGWLQRHIGLP' A
#
# COMPACT_ATOMS: atom_id res chain seq x y z
N MET A 1 -17.60 16.95 -21.22
CA MET A 1 -16.92 17.61 -20.09
C MET A 1 -16.40 16.53 -19.15
N ALA A 2 -15.08 16.55 -18.91
CA ALA A 2 -14.30 15.79 -17.92
C ALA A 2 -14.61 14.29 -17.77
N GLU A 3 -13.70 13.49 -18.30
CA GLU A 3 -13.63 12.04 -18.19
C GLU A 3 -13.72 11.60 -16.72
N CYS A 4 -14.67 10.71 -16.40
CA CYS A 4 -14.72 9.98 -15.14
C CYS A 4 -13.50 9.05 -15.05
N TRP A 5 -12.31 9.60 -14.80
CA TRP A 5 -11.12 8.80 -14.55
C TRP A 5 -11.32 8.02 -13.26
N PHE A 6 -11.71 6.76 -13.43
CA PHE A 6 -11.50 5.59 -12.57
C PHE A 6 -10.67 5.89 -11.32
N ALA A 7 -11.28 6.53 -10.32
CA ALA A 7 -10.60 6.81 -9.07
C ALA A 7 -10.58 5.49 -8.29
N MET A 8 -9.43 4.80 -8.30
CA MET A 8 -9.22 3.58 -7.53
C MET A 8 -9.69 3.80 -6.09
N THR A 9 -10.55 2.90 -5.60
CA THR A 9 -11.08 3.00 -4.24
C THR A 9 -10.05 2.55 -3.21
N LEU A 10 -10.21 2.95 -1.94
CA LEU A 10 -9.37 2.49 -0.83
C LEU A 10 -9.32 0.96 -0.73
N GLY A 11 -10.46 0.29 -0.94
CA GLY A 11 -10.54 -1.18 -0.88
C GLY A 11 -9.75 -1.85 -2.01
N GLN A 12 -9.87 -1.35 -3.23
CA GLN A 12 -9.10 -1.85 -4.38
C GLN A 12 -7.60 -1.62 -4.19
N ALA A 13 -7.22 -0.41 -3.76
CA ALA A 13 -5.81 -0.08 -3.48
C ALA A 13 -5.23 -0.97 -2.38
N LYS A 14 -5.96 -1.17 -1.27
CA LYS A 14 -5.54 -2.04 -0.17
C LYS A 14 -5.30 -3.47 -0.65
N ALA A 15 -6.25 -4.05 -1.40
CA ALA A 15 -6.14 -5.43 -1.87
C ALA A 15 -4.92 -5.64 -2.77
N ILE A 16 -4.66 -4.71 -3.69
CA ILE A 16 -3.52 -4.78 -4.61
C ILE A 16 -2.21 -4.60 -3.83
N ILE A 17 -2.11 -3.56 -3.00
CA ILE A 17 -0.88 -3.23 -2.26
C ILE A 17 -0.51 -4.33 -1.26
N VAL A 18 -1.48 -4.90 -0.53
CA VAL A 18 -1.22 -6.02 0.39
C VAL A 18 -0.80 -7.26 -0.38
N ARG A 19 -1.42 -7.55 -1.53
CA ARG A 19 -1.01 -8.68 -2.37
C ARG A 19 0.43 -8.52 -2.86
N GLU A 20 0.82 -7.33 -3.29
CA GLU A 20 2.20 -7.06 -3.71
C GLU A 20 3.19 -7.17 -2.55
N TRP A 21 2.81 -6.68 -1.36
CA TRP A 21 3.62 -6.81 -0.15
C TRP A 21 3.85 -8.27 0.24
N LEU A 22 2.80 -9.10 0.21
CA LEU A 22 2.90 -10.52 0.54
C LEU A 22 3.62 -11.35 -0.54
N ALA A 23 3.72 -10.82 -1.77
CA ALA A 23 4.51 -11.44 -2.83
C ALA A 23 6.01 -11.22 -2.67
N LEU A 24 6.44 -10.31 -1.78
CA LEU A 24 7.86 -10.14 -1.46
C LEU A 24 8.38 -11.34 -0.65
N PRO A 25 9.67 -11.68 -0.81
CA PRO A 25 10.34 -12.65 0.07
C PRO A 25 10.17 -12.26 1.54
N ALA A 26 10.06 -13.25 2.43
CA ALA A 26 9.81 -13.03 3.85
C ALA A 26 10.88 -12.11 4.47
N GLU A 27 12.14 -12.26 4.07
CA GLU A 27 13.26 -11.42 4.47
C GLU A 27 13.12 -9.94 4.08
N GLU A 28 12.39 -9.65 3.00
CA GLU A 28 12.12 -8.28 2.51
C GLU A 28 10.88 -7.65 3.15
N ARG A 29 10.07 -8.43 3.87
CA ARG A 29 8.84 -7.98 4.54
C ARG A 29 8.81 -8.25 6.05
N ALA A 30 10.00 -8.36 6.65
CA ALA A 30 10.19 -8.75 8.04
C ALA A 30 10.17 -7.56 9.02
N THR A 31 10.44 -6.35 8.55
CA THR A 31 10.67 -5.19 9.44
C THR A 31 9.76 -4.00 9.11
N GLU A 32 9.54 -3.14 10.12
CA GLU A 32 8.82 -1.89 9.90
C GLU A 32 9.54 -1.02 8.85
N SER A 33 10.86 -0.91 8.91
CA SER A 33 11.66 -0.13 7.97
C SER A 33 11.41 -0.52 6.51
N GLN A 34 11.29 -1.82 6.23
CA GLN A 34 10.95 -2.32 4.89
C GLN A 34 9.51 -1.94 4.49
N ALA A 35 8.56 -2.05 5.42
CA ALA A 35 7.19 -1.61 5.19
C ALA A 35 7.10 -0.11 4.90
N LEU A 36 7.91 0.74 5.57
CA LEU A 36 7.97 2.18 5.29
C LEU A 36 8.53 2.45 3.89
N ALA A 37 9.65 1.80 3.53
CA ALA A 37 10.27 1.96 2.22
C ALA A 37 9.32 1.52 1.09
N PHE A 38 8.61 0.41 1.29
CA PHE A 38 7.59 -0.06 0.35
C PHE A 38 6.41 0.91 0.27
N ALA A 39 5.90 1.38 1.42
CA ALA A 39 4.80 2.35 1.48
C ALA A 39 5.11 3.64 0.74
N MET A 40 6.34 4.16 0.83
CA MET A 40 6.77 5.35 0.08
C MET A 40 6.72 5.11 -1.42
N LYS A 41 7.27 3.98 -1.90
CA LYS A 41 7.29 3.62 -3.33
C LYS A 41 5.88 3.50 -3.90
N VAL A 42 4.99 2.79 -3.21
CA VAL A 42 3.63 2.53 -3.72
C VAL A 42 2.69 3.71 -3.50
N ALA A 43 2.92 4.56 -2.50
CA ALA A 43 2.13 5.79 -2.31
C ALA A 43 2.30 6.77 -3.47
N ASP A 44 3.45 6.80 -4.12
CA ASP A 44 3.68 7.61 -5.32
C ASP A 44 2.96 7.00 -6.55
N ARG A 45 3.06 5.66 -6.70
CA ARG A 45 2.48 4.93 -7.83
C ARG A 45 0.96 4.83 -7.82
N PHE A 46 0.33 4.64 -6.66
CA PHE A 46 -1.11 4.46 -6.54
C PHE A 46 -1.83 5.77 -6.20
N GLN A 47 -2.62 6.28 -7.13
CA GLN A 47 -3.53 7.40 -6.90
C GLN A 47 -4.93 6.86 -6.56
N PHE A 48 -5.24 6.78 -5.26
CA PHE A 48 -6.57 6.44 -4.76
C PHE A 48 -7.12 7.57 -3.90
N ARG A 49 -8.46 7.70 -3.84
CA ARG A 49 -9.10 8.71 -2.98
C ARG A 49 -8.85 8.34 -1.52
N SER A 50 -8.25 9.25 -0.77
CA SER A 50 -8.05 9.09 0.67
C SER A 50 -8.37 10.38 1.41
N LEU A 51 -8.94 10.25 2.61
CA LEU A 51 -9.19 11.39 3.52
C LEU A 51 -7.92 11.81 4.30
N GLY A 52 -6.81 11.07 4.14
CA GLY A 52 -5.52 11.34 4.77
C GLY A 52 -4.35 11.00 3.86
N GLY A 53 -3.12 11.16 4.36
CA GLY A 53 -1.92 10.87 3.59
C GLY A 53 -1.85 9.40 3.16
N ARG A 54 -1.77 9.14 1.84
CA ARG A 54 -1.69 7.79 1.25
C ARG A 54 -0.61 6.94 1.91
N TYR A 55 0.56 7.53 2.15
CA TYR A 55 1.66 6.88 2.86
C TYR A 55 1.26 6.34 4.25
N GLN A 56 0.60 7.16 5.08
CA GLN A 56 0.19 6.75 6.44
C GLN A 56 -0.86 5.63 6.41
N ILE A 57 -1.78 5.71 5.46
CA ILE A 57 -2.81 4.69 5.24
C ILE A 57 -2.17 3.36 4.83
N ILE A 58 -1.28 3.40 3.84
CA ILE A 58 -0.56 2.21 3.36
C ILE A 58 0.30 1.62 4.47
N LYS A 59 1.07 2.45 5.19
CA LYS A 59 1.86 2.02 6.36
C LYS A 59 1.00 1.21 7.33
N GLY A 60 -0.17 1.71 7.70
CA GLY A 60 -1.09 1.01 8.62
C GLY A 60 -1.70 -0.27 8.05
N TRP A 61 -1.71 -0.46 6.72
CA TRP A 61 -2.05 -1.76 6.12
C TRP A 61 -0.88 -2.73 6.27
N LEU A 62 0.32 -2.33 5.88
CA LEU A 62 1.51 -3.20 5.85
C LEU A 62 1.95 -3.66 7.24
N GLN A 63 1.88 -2.78 8.25
CA GLN A 63 2.25 -3.10 9.63
C GLN A 63 1.50 -4.31 10.20
N ARG A 64 0.26 -4.57 9.73
CA ARG A 64 -0.54 -5.74 10.14
C ARG A 64 -0.05 -7.05 9.52
N HIS A 65 0.86 -6.98 8.55
CA HIS A 65 1.35 -8.10 7.77
C HIS A 65 2.87 -8.29 7.88
N ILE A 66 3.54 -7.55 8.76
CA ILE A 66 4.97 -7.73 9.04
C ILE A 66 5.18 -9.08 9.72
N GLY A 67 6.13 -9.87 9.21
CA GLY A 67 6.53 -11.14 9.83
C GLY A 67 5.47 -12.26 9.76
N LEU A 68 4.39 -12.09 9.00
CA LEU A 68 3.50 -13.21 8.68
C LEU A 68 4.24 -14.21 7.78
N PRO A 69 4.01 -15.52 7.93
CA PRO A 69 4.56 -16.52 7.00
C PRO A 69 4.09 -16.25 5.56
#